data_AF-A0AAJ1AZA9-F1
#
_entry.id   AF-A0AAJ1AZA9-F1
#
_cell.length_a   1.000
_cell.length_b   1.000
_cell.length_c   1.000
_cell.angle_alpha   90.00
_cell.angle_beta   90.00
_cell.angle_gamma   90.00
#
_symmetry.space_group_name_H-M   'P 1'
#
loop_
_entity.id
_entity.type
_entity.pdbx_description
1 polymer ?
#
loop_
_entity_poly.entity_id
_entity_poly.type
_entity_poly.pdbx_seq_one_letter_code
_entity_poly.pdbx_strand_id
1 'polypeptide(L)'
;MNNQLSYHKQLIKDNTVKLRKLLSELPPYITDYFRARDTTTSSKTKLSYAYDLRVFFNFLKANNPELSSVKIKDISCLVLDQLTPSDIEEFMEYLKYYEDPETNRQQTNNVLGTARKLSSLRGLYNYLYKRQMIKNKVTDLVDMPKLHEKPIVRLDQEEITNLLDYMESCGENLTSHQKSYYKKTILRDLAIITLLLGTGIRVSECVGLDISDIDFRNDGFHITRKGGDESIIYFGPEVEIALLNYLEEREQIEPHTGHDNALFLSMQKKRISVDAVENLVKKYTSQITAKKITPHKLRSTYGTNLYQETNDIYLVADVLGHKDVNTTRKHYAAMQDSRRRVAAKVISLRENPIDE
;
A
#
# COMPACT_ATOMS: atom_id res chain seq x y z
N MET A 1 33.58 2.05 8.62
CA MET A 1 32.35 1.26 8.38
C MET A 1 31.17 2.21 8.42
N ASN A 2 30.60 2.56 7.27
CA ASN A 2 29.41 3.41 7.21
C ASN A 2 28.24 2.62 7.78
N ASN A 3 27.79 2.96 9.00
CA ASN A 3 26.69 2.29 9.68
C ASN A 3 25.35 2.78 9.10
N GLN A 4 25.14 2.53 7.82
CA GLN A 4 23.98 2.98 7.08
C GLN A 4 22.80 2.07 7.43
N LEU A 5 21.76 2.66 8.02
CA LEU A 5 20.54 1.94 8.37
C LEU A 5 19.88 1.38 7.11
N SER A 6 19.32 0.17 7.19
CA SER A 6 18.49 -0.37 6.10
C SER A 6 17.32 0.57 5.80
N TYR A 7 16.80 0.51 4.57
CA TYR A 7 15.69 1.36 4.12
C TYR A 7 14.49 1.31 5.09
N HIS A 8 14.11 0.11 5.54
CA HIS A 8 13.01 -0.07 6.48
C HIS A 8 13.28 0.56 7.85
N LYS A 9 14.49 0.43 8.38
CA LYS A 9 14.90 1.05 9.65
C LYS A 9 14.89 2.58 9.53
N GLN A 10 15.38 3.13 8.42
CA GLN A 10 15.35 4.57 8.16
C GLN A 10 13.90 5.09 8.06
N LEU A 11 13.02 4.39 7.35
CA LEU A 11 11.60 4.76 7.24
C LEU A 11 10.89 4.75 8.60
N ILE A 12 11.18 3.74 9.45
CA ILE A 12 10.66 3.68 10.82
C ILE A 12 11.14 4.88 11.63
N LYS A 13 12.43 5.22 11.55
CA LYS A 13 13.01 6.39 12.22
C LYS A 13 12.32 7.68 11.79
N ASP A 14 12.18 7.93 10.48
CA ASP A 14 11.58 9.14 9.95
C ASP A 14 10.11 9.28 10.35
N ASN A 15 9.34 8.18 10.27
CA ASN A 15 7.95 8.17 10.74
C ASN A 15 7.86 8.42 12.25
N THR A 16 8.80 7.90 13.04
CA THR A 16 8.84 8.10 14.49
C THR A 16 9.10 9.56 14.85
N VAL A 17 10.03 10.23 14.14
CA VAL A 17 10.31 11.66 14.33
C VAL A 17 9.07 12.51 14.00
N LYS A 18 8.42 12.24 12.85
CA LYS A 18 7.18 12.93 12.47
C LYS A 18 6.05 12.70 13.48
N LEU A 19 5.90 11.46 13.95
CA LEU A 19 4.90 11.11 14.95
C LEU A 19 5.15 11.88 16.26
N ARG A 20 6.40 11.92 16.75
CA ARG A 20 6.73 12.66 17.98
C ARG A 20 6.41 14.14 17.88
N LYS A 21 6.74 14.78 16.74
CA LYS A 21 6.37 16.18 16.50
C LYS A 21 4.86 16.37 16.57
N LEU A 22 4.11 15.54 15.85
CA LEU A 22 2.65 15.62 15.81
C LEU A 22 2.00 15.38 17.18
N LEU A 23 2.52 14.41 17.96
CA LEU A 23 2.00 14.13 19.30
C LEU A 23 2.24 15.27 20.29
N SER A 24 3.28 16.10 20.08
CA SER A 24 3.52 17.28 20.93
C SER A 24 2.46 18.37 20.79
N GLU A 25 1.68 18.34 19.71
CA GLU A 25 0.59 19.29 19.41
C GLU A 25 -0.78 18.78 19.89
N LEU A 26 -0.88 17.49 20.22
CA LEU A 26 -2.11 16.80 20.62
C LEU A 26 -2.22 16.67 22.16
N PRO A 27 -3.44 16.40 22.70
CA PRO A 27 -3.57 16.18 24.14
C PRO A 27 -2.66 15.07 24.69
N PRO A 28 -2.13 15.19 25.91
CA PRO A 28 -1.20 14.22 26.49
C PRO A 28 -1.70 12.78 26.49
N TYR A 29 -3.00 12.54 26.72
CA TYR A 29 -3.58 11.20 26.71
C TYR A 29 -3.54 10.52 25.33
N ILE A 30 -3.40 11.30 24.24
CA ILE A 30 -3.16 10.75 22.90
C ILE A 30 -1.75 10.15 22.82
N THR A 31 -0.76 10.79 23.43
CA THR A 31 0.60 10.22 23.51
C THR A 31 0.58 8.90 24.27
N ASP A 32 -0.16 8.81 25.36
CA ASP A 32 -0.31 7.56 26.13
C ASP A 32 -1.01 6.48 25.33
N TYR A 33 -2.04 6.84 24.55
CA TYR A 33 -2.71 5.94 23.61
C TYR A 33 -1.72 5.33 22.59
N PHE A 34 -0.87 6.14 21.97
CA PHE A 34 0.12 5.63 21.03
C PHE A 34 1.22 4.80 21.71
N ARG A 35 1.61 5.13 22.95
CA ARG A 35 2.54 4.33 23.76
C ARG A 35 1.96 2.96 24.10
N ALA A 36 0.66 2.88 24.41
CA ALA A 36 -0.02 1.61 24.68
C ALA A 36 -0.18 0.73 23.44
N ARG A 37 -0.18 1.31 22.23
CA ARG A 37 -0.28 0.59 20.95
C ARG A 37 1.06 0.16 20.36
N ASP A 38 2.18 0.44 21.05
CA ASP A 38 3.50 0.48 20.41
C ASP A 38 3.94 -0.88 19.84
N THR A 39 3.46 -1.99 20.41
CA THR A 39 3.96 -3.35 20.09
C THR A 39 3.42 -3.98 18.81
N THR A 40 2.26 -3.57 18.27
CA THR A 40 1.59 -4.32 17.17
C THR A 40 1.29 -3.51 15.91
N THR A 41 1.42 -2.19 15.95
CA THR A 41 1.02 -1.31 14.84
C THR A 41 2.24 -0.73 14.11
N SER A 42 2.24 -0.72 12.77
CA SER A 42 3.37 -0.17 11.99
C SER A 42 3.54 1.34 12.19
N SER A 43 4.77 1.84 12.02
CA SER A 43 5.11 3.27 12.17
C SER A 43 4.27 4.18 11.26
N LYS A 44 4.03 3.74 10.01
CA LYS A 44 3.17 4.45 9.05
C LYS A 44 1.71 4.53 9.53
N THR A 45 1.14 3.41 10.02
CA THR A 45 -0.24 3.41 10.53
C THR A 45 -0.38 4.30 11.75
N LYS A 46 0.59 4.29 12.67
CA LYS A 46 0.60 5.20 13.83
C LYS A 46 0.58 6.67 13.39
N LEU A 47 1.46 7.03 12.46
CA LEU A 47 1.52 8.38 11.91
C LEU A 47 0.20 8.80 11.23
N SER A 48 -0.39 7.92 10.40
CA SER A 48 -1.69 8.18 9.77
C SER A 48 -2.82 8.38 10.79
N TYR A 49 -2.85 7.57 11.85
CA TYR A 49 -3.85 7.71 12.92
C TYR A 49 -3.69 9.01 13.69
N ALA A 50 -2.46 9.42 13.98
CA ALA A 50 -2.19 10.69 14.65
C ALA A 50 -2.67 11.88 13.79
N TYR A 51 -2.45 11.84 12.47
CA TYR A 51 -2.99 12.87 11.57
C TYR A 51 -4.52 12.89 11.56
N ASP A 52 -5.17 11.73 11.59
CA ASP A 52 -6.63 11.66 11.65
C ASP A 52 -7.19 12.22 12.96
N LEU A 53 -6.54 11.91 14.09
CA LEU A 53 -6.93 12.45 15.38
C LEU A 53 -6.74 13.97 15.44
N ARG A 54 -5.67 14.51 14.83
CA ARG A 54 -5.50 15.97 14.69
C ARG A 54 -6.66 16.60 13.91
N VAL A 55 -7.10 15.99 12.81
CA VAL A 55 -8.27 16.47 12.06
C VAL A 55 -9.52 16.48 12.93
N PHE A 56 -9.72 15.46 13.78
CA PHE A 56 -10.84 15.44 14.72
C PHE A 56 -10.77 16.57 15.77
N PHE A 57 -9.60 16.83 16.36
CA PHE A 57 -9.46 17.94 17.31
C PHE A 57 -9.62 19.32 16.64
N ASN A 58 -9.18 19.47 15.39
CA ASN A 58 -9.46 20.68 14.61
C ASN A 58 -10.96 20.87 14.37
N PHE A 59 -11.68 19.79 14.05
CA PHE A 59 -13.15 19.82 13.96
C PHE A 59 -13.78 20.27 15.28
N LEU A 60 -13.39 19.69 16.41
CA LEU A 60 -13.92 20.09 17.71
C LEU A 60 -13.73 21.58 17.97
N LYS A 61 -12.57 22.13 17.61
CA LYS A 61 -12.31 23.57 17.73
C LYS A 61 -13.13 24.44 16.79
N ALA A 62 -13.34 23.98 15.55
CA ALA A 62 -14.06 24.73 14.54
C ALA A 62 -15.57 24.77 14.79
N ASN A 63 -16.12 23.68 15.35
CA ASN A 63 -17.55 23.47 15.48
C ASN A 63 -18.07 23.60 16.92
N ASN A 64 -17.18 23.69 17.93
CA ASN A 64 -17.57 23.99 19.31
C ASN A 64 -17.04 25.37 19.75
N PRO A 65 -17.93 26.38 19.92
CA PRO A 65 -17.54 27.72 20.36
C PRO A 65 -16.74 27.74 21.67
N GLU A 66 -17.03 26.84 22.62
CA GLU A 66 -16.32 26.77 23.90
C GLU A 66 -14.86 26.31 23.75
N LEU A 67 -14.57 25.55 22.68
CA LEU A 67 -13.23 25.03 22.39
C LEU A 67 -12.44 25.90 21.41
N SER A 68 -13.06 26.89 20.79
CA SER A 68 -12.46 27.74 19.75
C SER A 68 -11.14 28.39 20.20
N SER A 69 -11.09 28.91 21.42
CA SER A 69 -9.92 29.56 22.03
C SER A 69 -8.98 28.59 22.76
N VAL A 70 -9.44 27.38 23.06
CA VAL A 70 -8.65 26.35 23.78
C VAL A 70 -7.59 25.78 22.86
N LYS A 71 -6.34 25.63 23.32
CA LYS A 71 -5.31 24.96 22.52
C LYS A 71 -5.61 23.48 22.43
N ILE A 72 -5.35 22.84 21.29
CA ILE A 72 -5.65 21.41 21.08
C ILE A 72 -5.05 20.54 22.19
N LYS A 73 -3.79 20.78 22.54
CA LYS A 73 -3.09 20.07 23.63
C LYS A 73 -3.76 20.15 25.00
N ASP A 74 -4.61 21.15 25.23
CA ASP A 74 -5.26 21.43 26.51
C ASP A 74 -6.72 20.90 26.55
N ILE A 75 -7.21 20.30 25.45
CA ILE A 75 -8.55 19.70 25.39
C ILE A 75 -8.60 18.44 26.25
N SER A 76 -9.36 18.48 27.34
CA SER A 76 -9.55 17.35 28.26
C SER A 76 -10.28 16.17 27.61
N CYS A 77 -9.95 14.95 28.02
CA CYS A 77 -10.69 13.75 27.61
C CYS A 77 -12.15 13.74 28.08
N LEU A 78 -12.52 14.54 29.09
CA LEU A 78 -13.91 14.69 29.54
C LEU A 78 -14.80 15.34 28.48
N VAL A 79 -14.23 16.20 27.61
CA VAL A 79 -14.95 16.74 26.46
C VAL A 79 -15.41 15.60 25.55
N LEU A 80 -14.54 14.61 25.32
CA LEU A 80 -14.86 13.44 24.49
C LEU A 80 -15.94 12.55 25.13
N ASP A 81 -16.04 12.53 26.47
CA ASP A 81 -17.05 11.77 27.23
C ASP A 81 -18.46 12.39 27.14
N GLN A 82 -18.52 13.68 26.82
CA GLN A 82 -19.77 14.45 26.70
C GLN A 82 -20.33 14.46 25.27
N LEU A 83 -19.55 14.03 24.27
CA LEU A 83 -20.01 13.99 22.89
C LEU A 83 -21.14 12.99 22.70
N THR A 84 -22.08 13.37 21.84
CA THR A 84 -23.28 12.63 21.46
C THR A 84 -23.12 12.02 20.06
N PRO A 85 -23.99 11.08 19.65
CA PRO A 85 -23.96 10.54 18.29
C PRO A 85 -24.04 11.64 17.22
N SER A 86 -24.81 12.70 17.48
CA SER A 86 -24.95 13.85 16.58
C SER A 86 -23.61 14.55 16.31
N ASP A 87 -22.73 14.67 17.31
CA ASP A 87 -21.41 15.31 17.14
C ASP A 87 -20.49 14.46 16.24
N ILE A 88 -20.61 13.14 16.32
CA ILE A 88 -19.84 12.22 15.47
C ILE A 88 -20.38 12.22 14.04
N GLU A 89 -21.70 12.33 13.87
CA GLU A 89 -22.33 12.49 12.56
C GLU A 89 -21.95 13.83 11.91
N GLU A 90 -21.92 14.91 12.69
CA GLU A 90 -21.42 16.22 12.24
C GLU A 90 -19.95 16.15 11.85
N PHE A 91 -19.12 15.41 12.60
CA PHE A 91 -17.73 15.16 12.20
C PHE A 91 -17.66 14.40 10.86
N MET A 92 -18.52 13.40 10.65
CA MET A 92 -18.58 12.68 9.36
C MET A 92 -18.99 13.59 8.20
N GLU A 93 -19.85 14.57 8.45
CA GLU A 93 -20.20 15.60 7.49
C GLU A 93 -19.03 16.56 7.21
N TYR A 94 -18.38 17.06 8.26
CA TYR A 94 -17.17 17.88 8.16
C TYR A 94 -16.07 17.19 7.34
N LEU A 95 -15.93 15.87 7.44
CA LEU A 95 -14.94 15.13 6.65
C LEU A 95 -15.22 15.12 5.14
N LYS A 96 -16.44 15.45 4.69
CA LYS A 96 -16.75 15.58 3.25
C LYS A 96 -16.00 16.77 2.65
N TYR A 97 -15.86 17.87 3.40
CA TYR A 97 -15.13 19.05 3.00
C TYR A 97 -14.66 19.85 4.22
N TYR A 98 -13.35 20.08 4.34
CA TYR A 98 -12.79 20.96 5.36
C TYR A 98 -11.52 21.65 4.86
N GLU A 99 -11.17 22.77 5.50
CA GLU A 99 -9.90 23.45 5.28
C GLU A 99 -8.90 23.04 6.35
N ASP A 100 -7.71 22.60 5.94
CA ASP A 100 -6.64 22.27 6.88
C ASP A 100 -6.02 23.57 7.45
N PRO A 101 -6.14 23.85 8.76
CA PRO A 101 -5.69 25.12 9.34
C PRO A 101 -4.19 25.39 9.23
N GLU A 102 -3.36 24.36 9.02
CA GLU A 102 -1.90 24.53 8.91
C GLU A 102 -1.47 24.86 7.49
N THR A 103 -2.22 24.36 6.50
CA THR A 103 -1.82 24.46 5.09
C THR A 103 -2.75 25.35 4.27
N ASN A 104 -3.89 25.79 4.82
CA ASN A 104 -4.98 26.48 4.13
C ASN A 104 -5.39 25.77 2.84
N ARG A 105 -5.32 24.43 2.86
CA ARG A 105 -5.70 23.58 1.73
C ARG A 105 -7.07 23.00 1.99
N GLN A 106 -7.92 23.10 0.98
CA GLN A 106 -9.20 22.40 0.95
C GLN A 106 -8.96 20.90 0.83
N GLN A 107 -9.64 20.14 1.68
CA GLN A 107 -9.56 18.68 1.77
C GLN A 107 -10.94 18.08 1.56
N THR A 108 -10.99 16.97 0.84
CA THR A 108 -12.19 16.14 0.70
C THR A 108 -11.84 14.69 0.97
N ASN A 109 -12.77 13.95 1.56
CA ASN A 109 -12.59 12.51 1.77
C ASN A 109 -13.64 11.73 0.97
N ASN A 110 -13.19 10.65 0.33
CA ASN A 110 -14.10 9.62 -0.12
C ASN A 110 -14.54 8.75 1.08
N VAL A 111 -15.52 7.87 0.84
CA VAL A 111 -16.08 6.96 1.86
C VAL A 111 -15.01 6.15 2.60
N LEU A 112 -13.96 5.71 1.89
CA LEU A 112 -12.83 4.99 2.48
C LEU A 112 -12.01 5.87 3.43
N GLY A 113 -11.74 7.12 3.04
CA GLY A 113 -11.05 8.11 3.87
C GLY A 113 -11.83 8.40 5.15
N THR A 114 -13.14 8.60 5.04
CA THR A 114 -14.04 8.80 6.19
C THR A 114 -14.05 7.58 7.11
N ALA A 115 -14.23 6.38 6.56
CA ALA A 115 -14.22 5.13 7.34
C ALA A 115 -12.88 4.91 8.08
N ARG A 116 -11.75 5.22 7.44
CA ARG A 116 -10.43 5.14 8.07
C ARG A 116 -10.28 6.11 9.23
N LYS A 117 -10.70 7.37 9.07
CA LYS A 117 -10.66 8.40 10.13
C LYS A 117 -11.54 8.01 11.32
N LEU A 118 -12.75 7.52 11.04
CA LEU A 118 -13.67 7.05 12.08
C LEU A 118 -13.13 5.80 12.80
N SER A 119 -12.41 4.92 12.09
CA SER A 119 -11.71 3.78 12.69
C SER A 119 -10.57 4.22 13.63
N SER A 120 -9.79 5.25 13.25
CA SER A 120 -8.78 5.85 14.13
C SER A 120 -9.42 6.41 15.41
N LEU A 121 -10.53 7.14 15.28
CA LEU A 121 -11.28 7.72 16.38
C LEU A 121 -11.85 6.64 17.31
N ARG A 122 -12.50 5.61 16.77
CA ARG A 122 -12.95 4.43 17.53
C ARG A 122 -11.80 3.77 18.30
N GLY A 123 -10.61 3.70 17.69
CA GLY A 123 -9.41 3.20 18.36
C GLY A 123 -9.04 3.98 19.62
N LEU A 124 -9.14 5.32 19.56
CA LEU A 124 -8.92 6.19 20.72
C LEU A 124 -10.01 6.01 21.78
N TYR A 125 -11.29 6.04 21.40
CA TYR A 125 -12.40 5.85 22.34
C TYR A 125 -12.33 4.49 23.05
N ASN A 126 -11.99 3.42 22.33
CA ASN A 126 -11.71 2.11 22.89
C ASN A 126 -10.63 2.16 23.99
N TYR A 127 -9.53 2.87 23.74
CA TYR A 127 -8.44 2.99 24.69
C TYR A 127 -8.87 3.77 25.94
N LEU A 128 -9.49 4.94 25.76
CA LEU A 128 -9.93 5.79 26.86
C LEU A 128 -10.96 5.09 27.74
N TYR A 129 -11.91 4.37 27.14
CA TYR A 129 -12.91 3.57 27.85
C TYR A 129 -12.27 2.44 28.66
N LYS A 130 -11.34 1.68 28.07
CA LYS A 130 -10.62 0.59 28.78
C LYS A 130 -9.77 1.11 29.94
N ARG A 131 -9.31 2.36 29.87
CA ARG A 131 -8.57 3.05 30.95
C ARG A 131 -9.49 3.77 31.94
N GLN A 132 -10.82 3.64 31.80
CA GLN A 132 -11.82 4.30 32.63
C GLN A 132 -11.71 5.83 32.64
N MET A 133 -11.10 6.42 31.60
CA MET A 133 -10.96 7.87 31.45
C MET A 133 -12.24 8.52 30.92
N ILE A 134 -13.06 7.73 30.22
CA ILE A 134 -14.40 8.10 29.73
C ILE A 134 -15.35 6.94 30.05
N LYS A 135 -16.65 7.24 30.16
CA LYS A 135 -17.72 6.27 30.37
C LYS A 135 -18.50 6.00 29.10
N ASN A 136 -18.60 6.99 28.21
CA ASN A 136 -19.43 6.94 27.02
C ASN A 136 -18.58 6.66 25.78
N LYS A 137 -18.84 5.53 25.13
CA LYS A 137 -18.17 5.14 23.89
C LYS A 137 -19.02 5.50 22.67
N VAL A 138 -19.27 6.79 22.50
CA VAL A 138 -20.22 7.32 21.50
C VAL A 138 -19.94 6.88 20.06
N THR A 139 -18.67 6.64 19.71
CA THR A 139 -18.28 6.20 18.36
C THR A 139 -18.82 4.84 17.95
N ASP A 140 -19.24 4.01 18.90
CA ASP A 140 -19.87 2.71 18.63
C ASP A 140 -21.38 2.84 18.34
N LEU A 141 -21.98 3.97 18.69
CA LEU A 141 -23.40 4.26 18.47
C LEU A 141 -23.68 4.81 17.06
N VAL A 142 -22.63 5.20 16.33
CA VAL A 142 -22.74 5.73 14.96
C VAL A 142 -22.25 4.71 13.96
N ASP A 143 -23.01 4.50 12.89
CA ASP A 143 -22.69 3.53 11.84
C ASP A 143 -21.44 3.92 11.04
N MET A 144 -20.66 2.91 10.67
CA MET A 144 -19.54 3.12 9.76
C MET A 144 -20.05 3.34 8.34
N PRO A 145 -19.39 4.21 7.55
CA PRO A 145 -19.70 4.33 6.13
C PRO A 145 -19.64 2.96 5.42
N LYS A 146 -20.71 2.59 4.72
CA LYS A 146 -20.77 1.33 3.98
C LYS A 146 -19.77 1.35 2.82
N LEU A 147 -18.84 0.40 2.82
CA LEU A 147 -17.87 0.25 1.75
C LEU A 147 -18.41 -0.71 0.70
N HIS A 148 -18.64 -0.21 -0.51
CA HIS A 148 -18.98 -1.06 -1.65
C HIS A 148 -17.71 -1.71 -2.18
N GLU A 149 -17.76 -3.03 -2.38
CA GLU A 149 -16.69 -3.76 -3.05
C GLU A 149 -16.58 -3.28 -4.50
N LYS A 150 -15.38 -2.90 -4.91
CA LYS A 150 -15.09 -2.56 -6.31
C LYS A 150 -14.58 -3.81 -7.02
N PRO A 151 -14.91 -4.00 -8.31
CA PRO A 151 -14.32 -5.09 -9.08
C PRO A 151 -12.80 -4.95 -9.11
N ILE A 152 -12.11 -6.08 -9.00
CA ILE A 152 -10.66 -6.14 -9.01
C ILE A 152 -10.20 -5.91 -10.44
N VAL A 153 -9.53 -4.79 -10.65
CA VAL A 153 -8.93 -4.44 -11.94
C VAL A 153 -7.54 -5.06 -12.01
N ARG A 154 -7.30 -5.83 -13.08
CA ARG A 154 -6.05 -6.54 -13.37
C ARG A 154 -5.77 -6.48 -14.86
N LEU A 155 -4.53 -6.80 -15.22
CA LEU A 155 -4.13 -7.04 -16.60
C LEU A 155 -4.51 -8.47 -17.00
N ASP A 156 -4.87 -8.69 -18.25
CA ASP A 156 -4.92 -10.01 -18.86
C ASP A 156 -3.57 -10.37 -19.53
N GLN A 157 -3.44 -11.61 -20.02
CA GLN A 157 -2.17 -12.09 -20.56
C GLN A 157 -1.72 -11.32 -21.79
N GLU A 158 -2.65 -10.95 -22.67
CA GLU A 158 -2.36 -10.16 -23.88
C GLU A 158 -1.91 -8.74 -23.50
N GLU A 159 -2.58 -8.10 -22.53
CA GLU A 159 -2.14 -6.80 -22.01
C GLU A 159 -0.76 -6.85 -21.34
N ILE A 160 -0.39 -7.97 -20.70
CA ILE A 160 0.97 -8.15 -20.11
C ILE A 160 2.01 -8.22 -21.24
N THR A 161 1.79 -9.08 -22.23
CA THR A 161 2.69 -9.20 -23.39
C THR A 161 2.86 -7.86 -24.10
N ASN A 162 1.74 -7.21 -24.45
CA ASN A 162 1.75 -5.91 -25.11
C ASN A 162 2.45 -4.82 -24.26
N LEU A 163 2.37 -4.88 -22.94
CA LEU A 163 3.08 -3.97 -22.05
C LEU A 163 4.59 -4.15 -22.14
N LEU A 164 5.08 -5.39 -22.07
CA LEU A 164 6.52 -5.67 -22.14
C LEU A 164 7.07 -5.34 -23.53
N ASP A 165 6.37 -5.74 -24.59
CA ASP A 165 6.76 -5.45 -25.99
C ASP A 165 6.78 -3.94 -26.26
N TYR A 166 5.79 -3.20 -25.76
CA TYR A 166 5.77 -1.74 -25.88
C TYR A 166 6.94 -1.11 -25.12
N MET A 167 7.23 -1.58 -23.92
CA MET A 167 8.35 -1.04 -23.14
C MET A 167 9.66 -1.18 -23.90
N GLU A 168 9.92 -2.31 -24.56
CA GLU A 168 11.14 -2.55 -25.34
C GLU A 168 11.22 -1.74 -26.65
N SER A 169 10.09 -1.55 -27.33
CA SER A 169 10.03 -0.93 -28.67
C SER A 169 9.69 0.56 -28.69
N CYS A 170 9.10 1.11 -27.62
CA CYS A 170 8.56 2.48 -27.65
C CYS A 170 9.60 3.58 -27.91
N GLY A 171 10.89 3.30 -27.70
CA GLY A 171 11.98 4.24 -27.90
C GLY A 171 12.12 4.83 -29.31
N GLU A 172 11.54 4.19 -30.33
CA GLU A 172 11.58 4.65 -31.73
C GLU A 172 10.61 5.81 -32.00
N ASN A 173 9.46 5.81 -31.33
CA ASN A 173 8.37 6.76 -31.55
C ASN A 173 8.43 7.99 -30.60
N LEU A 174 9.53 8.14 -29.85
CA LEU A 174 9.72 9.22 -28.89
C LEU A 174 10.45 10.42 -29.51
N THR A 175 10.11 11.62 -29.04
CA THR A 175 10.90 12.83 -29.36
C THR A 175 12.35 12.66 -28.90
N SER A 176 13.30 13.38 -29.50
CA SER A 176 14.73 13.29 -29.16
C SER A 176 14.99 13.47 -27.65
N HIS A 177 14.27 14.39 -27.02
CA HIS A 177 14.34 14.60 -25.57
C HIS A 177 13.83 13.37 -24.81
N GLN A 178 12.62 12.88 -25.09
CA GLN A 178 12.05 11.69 -24.44
C GLN A 178 12.91 10.44 -24.65
N LYS A 179 13.48 10.26 -25.85
CA LYS A 179 14.36 9.15 -26.20
C LYS A 179 15.63 9.14 -25.35
N SER A 180 16.19 10.31 -25.03
CA SER A 180 17.35 10.43 -24.13
C SER A 180 17.03 9.96 -22.71
N TYR A 181 15.85 10.29 -22.18
CA TYR A 181 15.41 9.79 -20.87
C TYR A 181 15.11 8.30 -20.90
N TYR A 182 14.37 7.83 -21.91
CA TYR A 182 14.03 6.42 -22.09
C TYR A 182 15.29 5.54 -22.09
N LYS A 183 16.31 5.90 -22.87
CA LYS A 183 17.58 5.15 -22.94
C LYS A 183 18.30 5.03 -21.59
N LYS A 184 18.08 5.96 -20.67
CA LYS A 184 18.69 5.97 -19.33
C LYS A 184 17.87 5.25 -18.27
N THR A 185 16.64 4.85 -18.59
CA THR A 185 15.73 4.28 -17.59
C THR A 185 15.10 2.97 -18.00
N ILE A 186 15.17 2.58 -19.27
CA ILE A 186 14.40 1.44 -19.76
C ILE A 186 14.77 0.12 -19.08
N LEU A 187 16.07 -0.18 -18.91
CA LEU A 187 16.48 -1.42 -18.25
C LEU A 187 16.00 -1.47 -16.80
N ARG A 188 16.12 -0.35 -16.07
CA ARG A 188 15.53 -0.21 -14.73
C ARG A 188 14.02 -0.42 -14.74
N ASP A 189 13.33 0.26 -15.66
CA ASP A 189 11.87 0.27 -15.69
C ASP A 189 11.31 -1.12 -16.03
N LEU A 190 11.93 -1.81 -16.99
CA LEU A 190 11.66 -3.22 -17.32
C LEU A 190 11.91 -4.11 -16.11
N ALA A 191 13.09 -4.04 -15.49
CA ALA A 191 13.40 -4.82 -14.30
C ALA A 191 12.38 -4.63 -13.17
N ILE A 192 11.92 -3.40 -12.92
CA ILE A 192 10.89 -3.12 -11.89
C ILE A 192 9.54 -3.74 -12.28
N ILE A 193 9.06 -3.54 -13.51
CA ILE A 193 7.76 -4.06 -13.94
C ILE A 193 7.77 -5.58 -14.00
N THR A 194 8.80 -6.18 -14.59
CA THR A 194 8.97 -7.64 -14.68
C THR A 194 9.07 -8.27 -13.29
N LEU A 195 9.84 -7.68 -12.37
CA LEU A 195 9.90 -8.14 -10.97
C LEU A 195 8.52 -8.11 -10.30
N LEU A 196 7.78 -7.01 -10.42
CA LEU A 196 6.44 -6.86 -9.81
C LEU A 196 5.42 -7.85 -10.40
N LEU A 197 5.47 -8.09 -11.72
CA LEU A 197 4.58 -9.01 -12.42
C LEU A 197 4.97 -10.48 -12.21
N GLY A 198 6.26 -10.79 -12.10
CA GLY A 198 6.77 -12.16 -11.99
C GLY A 198 6.82 -12.71 -10.57
N THR A 199 6.74 -11.85 -9.55
CA THR A 199 6.83 -12.28 -8.13
C THR A 199 5.66 -11.81 -7.27
N GLY A 200 4.89 -10.82 -7.76
CA GLY A 200 3.77 -10.26 -7.04
C GLY A 200 4.15 -9.54 -5.73
N ILE A 201 5.41 -9.15 -5.50
CA ILE A 201 5.80 -8.42 -4.28
C ILE A 201 5.09 -7.06 -4.14
N ARG A 202 5.03 -6.52 -2.93
CA ARG A 202 4.50 -5.18 -2.69
C ARG A 202 5.48 -4.13 -3.22
N VAL A 203 4.97 -2.99 -3.69
CA VAL A 203 5.82 -1.87 -4.13
C VAL A 203 6.82 -1.43 -3.06
N SER A 204 6.43 -1.44 -1.78
CA SER A 204 7.33 -1.09 -0.67
C SER A 204 8.45 -2.10 -0.46
N GLU A 205 8.23 -3.37 -0.81
CA GLU A 205 9.25 -4.43 -0.77
C GLU A 205 10.19 -4.24 -1.96
N CYS A 206 9.66 -4.03 -3.17
CA CYS A 206 10.44 -3.75 -4.39
C CYS A 206 11.38 -2.54 -4.23
N VAL A 207 10.88 -1.39 -3.77
CA VAL A 207 11.75 -0.20 -3.56
C VAL A 207 12.72 -0.38 -2.40
N GLY A 208 12.44 -1.30 -1.49
CA GLY A 208 13.23 -1.58 -0.30
C GLY A 208 14.45 -2.46 -0.56
N LEU A 209 14.48 -3.19 -1.68
CA LEU A 209 15.56 -4.12 -2.04
C LEU A 209 16.93 -3.43 -2.13
N ASP A 210 17.91 -4.08 -1.52
CA ASP A 210 19.33 -3.84 -1.71
C ASP A 210 19.91 -4.82 -2.74
N ILE A 211 21.04 -4.45 -3.35
CA ILE A 211 21.77 -5.34 -4.29
C ILE A 211 22.11 -6.67 -3.61
N SER A 212 22.50 -6.61 -2.33
CA SER A 212 22.86 -7.78 -1.52
C SER A 212 21.68 -8.69 -1.16
N ASP A 213 20.44 -8.25 -1.38
CA ASP A 213 19.26 -9.05 -1.08
C ASP A 213 18.99 -10.10 -2.16
N ILE A 214 19.58 -9.95 -3.35
CA ILE A 214 19.37 -10.84 -4.51
C ILE A 214 20.38 -11.99 -4.50
N ASP A 215 19.89 -13.22 -4.59
CA ASP A 215 20.70 -14.43 -4.75
C ASP A 215 20.36 -15.14 -6.05
N PHE A 216 21.12 -14.81 -7.09
CA PHE A 216 21.02 -15.42 -8.43
C PHE A 216 21.40 -16.91 -8.47
N ARG A 217 22.02 -17.46 -7.42
CA ARG A 217 22.30 -18.91 -7.39
C ARG A 217 21.08 -19.73 -7.02
N ASN A 218 20.15 -19.11 -6.31
CA ASN A 218 18.93 -19.74 -5.82
C ASN A 218 17.68 -19.09 -6.42
N ASP A 219 17.83 -18.24 -7.44
CA ASP A 219 16.77 -17.49 -8.11
C ASP A 219 15.79 -16.83 -7.13
N GLY A 220 16.32 -16.15 -6.12
CA GLY A 220 15.50 -15.57 -5.06
C GLY A 220 16.06 -14.32 -4.45
N PHE A 221 15.24 -13.64 -3.65
CA PHE A 221 15.67 -12.50 -2.86
C PHE A 221 15.01 -12.45 -1.50
N HIS A 222 15.73 -11.84 -0.55
CA HIS A 222 15.26 -11.60 0.80
C HIS A 222 14.42 -10.33 0.88
N ILE A 223 13.27 -10.40 1.57
CA ILE A 223 12.45 -9.23 1.90
C ILE A 223 12.14 -9.16 3.39
N THR A 224 12.00 -7.94 3.89
CA THR A 224 11.40 -7.68 5.21
C THR A 224 9.92 -7.33 5.06
N ARG A 225 9.05 -8.21 5.53
CA ARG A 225 7.59 -8.04 5.54
C ARG A 225 7.14 -7.14 6.70
N LYS A 226 5.86 -6.74 6.66
CA LYS A 226 5.23 -5.92 7.69
C LYS A 226 5.29 -6.64 9.06
N GLY A 227 5.95 -6.00 10.02
CA GLY A 227 6.12 -6.53 11.38
C GLY A 227 7.57 -6.93 11.69
N GLY A 228 8.45 -6.94 10.69
CA GLY A 228 9.84 -7.36 10.83
C GLY A 228 10.07 -8.81 10.39
N ASP A 229 9.01 -9.55 10.04
CA ASP A 229 9.09 -10.92 9.52
C ASP A 229 9.93 -10.93 8.22
N GLU A 230 10.93 -11.79 8.13
CA GLU A 230 11.74 -11.97 6.91
C GLU A 230 11.20 -13.13 6.08
N SER A 231 11.36 -13.06 4.76
CA SER A 231 10.92 -14.10 3.83
C SER A 231 11.78 -14.08 2.59
N ILE A 232 12.00 -15.25 2.01
CA ILE A 232 12.60 -15.41 0.68
C ILE A 232 11.48 -15.45 -0.34
N ILE A 233 11.65 -14.74 -1.46
CA ILE A 233 10.77 -14.80 -2.62
C ILE A 233 11.60 -15.29 -3.80
N TYR A 234 11.12 -16.34 -4.46
CA TYR A 234 11.75 -16.89 -5.66
C TYR A 234 11.20 -16.21 -6.92
N PHE A 235 12.02 -16.14 -7.96
CA PHE A 235 11.69 -15.57 -9.25
C PHE A 235 12.09 -16.51 -10.39
N GLY A 236 11.46 -16.33 -11.55
CA GLY A 236 11.75 -17.14 -12.74
C GLY A 236 12.78 -16.49 -13.69
N PRO A 237 13.16 -17.19 -14.77
CA PRO A 237 14.19 -16.75 -15.70
C PRO A 237 13.97 -15.36 -16.32
N GLU A 238 12.71 -15.00 -16.62
CA GLU A 238 12.40 -13.67 -17.17
C GLU A 238 12.75 -12.54 -16.20
N VAL A 239 12.50 -12.74 -14.91
CA VAL A 239 12.86 -11.77 -13.86
C VAL A 239 14.37 -11.74 -13.67
N GLU A 240 15.02 -12.90 -13.69
CA GLU A 240 16.48 -13.03 -13.60
C GLU A 240 17.17 -12.21 -14.69
N ILE A 241 16.79 -12.44 -15.96
CA ILE A 241 17.34 -11.74 -17.13
C ILE A 241 17.12 -10.23 -16.99
N ALA A 242 15.91 -9.80 -16.63
CA ALA A 242 15.61 -8.38 -16.47
C ALA A 242 16.44 -7.73 -15.36
N LEU A 243 16.66 -8.42 -14.24
CA LEU A 243 17.50 -7.95 -13.14
C LEU A 243 18.98 -7.88 -13.54
N LEU A 244 19.51 -8.91 -14.20
CA LEU A 244 20.90 -8.95 -14.66
C LEU A 244 21.20 -7.81 -15.64
N ASN A 245 20.33 -7.63 -16.65
CA ASN A 245 20.46 -6.54 -17.63
C ASN A 245 20.49 -5.16 -16.95
N TYR A 246 19.65 -4.95 -15.94
CA TYR A 246 19.68 -3.70 -15.18
C TYR A 246 20.92 -3.58 -14.29
N LEU A 247 21.38 -4.68 -13.68
CA LEU A 247 22.55 -4.67 -12.80
C LEU A 247 23.82 -4.26 -13.54
N GLU A 248 24.00 -4.69 -14.80
CA GLU A 248 25.11 -4.23 -15.63
C GLU A 248 25.14 -2.70 -15.79
N GLU A 249 23.99 -2.06 -16.02
CA GLU A 249 23.89 -0.59 -16.08
C GLU A 249 24.09 0.02 -14.69
N ARG A 250 23.51 -0.59 -13.65
CA ARG A 250 23.52 -0.13 -12.27
C ARG A 250 24.92 -0.07 -11.67
N GLU A 251 25.82 -0.98 -12.06
CA GLU A 251 27.23 -0.99 -11.65
C GLU A 251 28.00 0.22 -12.16
N GLN A 252 27.59 0.79 -13.30
CA GLN A 252 28.23 1.97 -13.91
C GLN A 252 27.73 3.31 -13.32
N ILE A 253 26.72 3.27 -12.45
CA ILE A 253 26.10 4.46 -11.87
C ILE A 253 26.68 4.70 -10.48
N GLU A 254 27.43 5.79 -10.31
CA GLU A 254 27.79 6.30 -8.98
C GLU A 254 26.52 6.81 -8.26
N PRO A 255 26.08 6.17 -7.15
CA PRO A 255 24.88 6.56 -6.43
C PRO A 255 25.09 7.87 -5.66
N HIS A 256 24.00 8.59 -5.40
CA HIS A 256 24.04 9.69 -4.45
C HIS A 256 24.35 9.15 -3.05
N THR A 257 25.21 9.83 -2.30
CA THR A 257 25.60 9.44 -0.93
C THR A 257 24.40 9.00 -0.09
N GLY A 258 24.50 7.82 0.52
CA GLY A 258 23.43 7.25 1.35
C GLY A 258 22.40 6.41 0.59
N HIS A 259 22.69 6.07 -0.67
CA HIS A 259 21.84 5.20 -1.51
C HIS A 259 22.63 4.08 -2.21
N ASP A 260 23.86 3.85 -1.77
CA ASP A 260 24.87 2.99 -2.40
C ASP A 260 24.37 1.55 -2.61
N ASN A 261 23.71 0.99 -1.61
CA ASN A 261 23.22 -0.39 -1.63
C ASN A 261 21.88 -0.56 -2.36
N ALA A 262 21.16 0.52 -2.67
CA ALA A 262 19.83 0.42 -3.25
C ALA A 262 19.88 -0.26 -4.62
N LEU A 263 19.05 -1.30 -4.79
CA LEU A 263 18.94 -2.00 -6.07
C LEU A 263 18.49 -1.03 -7.16
N PHE A 264 17.31 -0.41 -6.99
CA PHE A 264 16.75 0.50 -7.97
C PHE A 264 17.02 1.97 -7.64
N LEU A 265 17.64 2.69 -8.59
CA LEU A 265 17.93 4.12 -8.50
C LEU A 265 17.02 4.96 -9.41
N SER A 266 16.62 6.12 -8.91
CA SER A 266 16.00 7.19 -9.69
C SER A 266 17.03 7.90 -10.57
N MET A 267 16.56 8.78 -11.47
CA MET A 267 17.44 9.66 -12.26
C MET A 267 18.31 10.60 -11.40
N GLN A 268 17.90 10.85 -10.16
CA GLN A 268 18.69 11.62 -9.18
C GLN A 268 19.75 10.77 -8.47
N LYS A 269 19.95 9.52 -8.91
CA LYS A 269 20.89 8.54 -8.32
C LYS A 269 20.59 8.18 -6.87
N LYS A 270 19.37 8.47 -6.40
CA LYS A 270 18.84 8.08 -5.09
C LYS A 270 17.94 6.85 -5.25
N ARG A 271 17.79 6.05 -4.18
CA ARG A 271 16.80 4.96 -4.13
C ARG A 271 15.45 5.44 -4.67
N ILE A 272 14.88 4.69 -5.61
CA ILE A 272 13.60 5.03 -6.20
C ILE A 272 12.49 5.05 -5.14
N SER A 273 11.59 6.03 -5.21
CA SER A 273 10.47 6.14 -4.27
C SER A 273 9.28 5.31 -4.72
N VAL A 274 8.38 4.98 -3.79
CA VAL A 274 7.10 4.33 -4.10
C VAL A 274 6.32 5.15 -5.15
N ASP A 275 6.22 6.46 -4.96
CA ASP A 275 5.50 7.35 -5.88
C ASP A 275 6.13 7.35 -7.29
N ALA A 276 7.46 7.24 -7.38
CA ALA A 276 8.15 7.13 -8.66
C ALA A 276 7.82 5.81 -9.37
N VAL A 277 7.76 4.69 -8.63
CA VAL A 277 7.32 3.40 -9.19
C VAL A 277 5.84 3.43 -9.58
N GLU A 278 4.97 4.07 -8.80
CA GLU A 278 3.56 4.23 -9.16
C GLU A 278 3.38 5.04 -10.46
N ASN A 279 4.14 6.13 -10.61
CA ASN A 279 4.15 6.93 -11.82
C ASN A 279 4.72 6.18 -13.02
N LEU A 280 5.78 5.38 -12.81
CA LEU A 280 6.38 4.50 -13.81
C LEU A 280 5.36 3.47 -14.31
N VAL A 281 4.70 2.75 -13.41
CA VAL A 281 3.65 1.77 -13.77
C VAL A 281 2.54 2.47 -14.56
N LYS A 282 2.07 3.62 -14.10
CA LYS A 282 1.04 4.40 -14.80
C LYS A 282 1.49 4.84 -16.20
N LYS A 283 2.74 5.31 -16.34
CA LYS A 283 3.31 5.77 -17.62
C LYS A 283 3.16 4.71 -18.70
N TYR A 284 3.64 3.50 -18.45
CA TYR A 284 3.64 2.43 -19.46
C TYR A 284 2.25 1.80 -19.63
N THR A 285 1.55 1.49 -18.54
CA THR A 285 0.23 0.81 -18.64
C THR A 285 -0.83 1.67 -19.33
N SER A 286 -0.75 2.99 -19.22
CA SER A 286 -1.68 3.92 -19.90
C SER A 286 -1.60 3.89 -21.43
N GLN A 287 -0.53 3.33 -21.99
CA GLN A 287 -0.34 3.18 -23.44
C GLN A 287 -0.99 1.91 -23.99
N ILE A 288 -1.26 0.95 -23.11
CA ILE A 288 -1.80 -0.37 -23.45
C ILE A 288 -3.28 -0.45 -23.13
N THR A 289 -3.71 0.15 -22.02
CA THR A 289 -5.07 -0.02 -21.50
C THR A 289 -5.61 1.24 -20.83
N ALA A 290 -6.91 1.47 -20.98
CA ALA A 290 -7.63 2.50 -20.24
C ALA A 290 -7.82 2.13 -18.75
N LYS A 291 -7.54 0.88 -18.38
CA LYS A 291 -7.57 0.43 -16.98
C LYS A 291 -6.53 1.22 -16.18
N LYS A 292 -6.96 1.81 -15.05
CA LYS A 292 -6.04 2.50 -14.14
C LYS A 292 -5.18 1.48 -13.38
N ILE A 293 -4.02 1.11 -13.89
CA ILE A 293 -3.13 0.13 -13.24
C ILE A 293 -2.21 0.81 -12.22
N THR A 294 -1.98 0.12 -11.11
CA THR A 294 -1.06 0.52 -10.03
C THR A 294 -0.22 -0.70 -9.64
N PRO A 295 0.91 -0.55 -8.92
CA PRO A 295 1.71 -1.69 -8.49
C PRO A 295 0.92 -2.77 -7.73
N HIS A 296 -0.05 -2.36 -6.91
CA HIS A 296 -0.92 -3.30 -6.20
C HIS A 296 -1.84 -4.10 -7.14
N LYS A 297 -2.21 -3.53 -8.30
CA LYS A 297 -2.96 -4.22 -9.33
C LYS A 297 -2.07 -5.19 -10.12
N LEU A 298 -0.81 -4.86 -10.36
CA LEU A 298 0.17 -5.82 -10.94
C LEU A 298 0.33 -7.05 -10.03
N ARG A 299 0.46 -6.84 -8.72
CA ARG A 299 0.41 -7.93 -7.74
C ARG A 299 -0.88 -8.75 -7.82
N SER A 300 -2.00 -8.09 -8.09
CA SER A 300 -3.29 -8.78 -8.23
C SER A 300 -3.39 -9.57 -9.53
N THR A 301 -2.79 -9.07 -10.61
CA THR A 301 -2.57 -9.80 -11.86
C THR A 301 -1.77 -11.08 -11.57
N TYR A 302 -0.59 -10.96 -10.94
CA TYR A 302 0.24 -12.11 -10.59
C TYR A 302 -0.51 -13.16 -9.76
N GLY A 303 -1.16 -12.74 -8.66
CA GLY A 303 -1.91 -13.65 -7.79
C GLY A 303 -3.06 -14.37 -8.51
N THR A 304 -3.70 -13.70 -9.47
CA THR A 304 -4.76 -14.31 -10.28
C THR A 304 -4.18 -15.33 -11.27
N ASN A 305 -3.12 -14.97 -11.99
CA ASN A 305 -2.47 -15.84 -12.96
C ASN A 305 -1.89 -17.08 -12.26
N LEU A 306 -1.18 -16.90 -11.15
CA LEU A 306 -0.66 -18.01 -10.35
C LEU A 306 -1.78 -18.96 -9.89
N TYR A 307 -2.92 -18.43 -9.46
CA TYR A 307 -4.06 -19.26 -9.08
C TYR A 307 -4.72 -19.97 -10.27
N GLN A 308 -4.70 -19.37 -11.46
CA GLN A 308 -5.24 -20.00 -12.67
C GLN A 308 -4.37 -21.18 -13.10
N GLU A 309 -3.05 -21.03 -13.05
CA GLU A 309 -2.10 -22.08 -13.45
C GLU A 309 -2.01 -23.21 -12.43
N THR A 310 -2.02 -22.89 -11.13
CA THR A 310 -1.78 -23.89 -10.07
C THR A 310 -3.07 -24.49 -9.49
N ASN A 311 -4.19 -23.76 -9.59
CA ASN A 311 -5.44 -24.06 -8.88
C ASN A 311 -5.28 -24.23 -7.36
N ASP A 312 -4.17 -23.78 -6.77
CA ASP A 312 -3.84 -23.91 -5.35
C ASP A 312 -3.89 -22.54 -4.65
N ILE A 313 -4.94 -22.34 -3.86
CA ILE A 313 -5.14 -21.07 -3.15
C ILE A 313 -4.19 -20.91 -1.95
N TYR A 314 -3.69 -22.00 -1.38
CA TYR A 314 -2.77 -21.98 -0.25
C TYR A 314 -1.36 -21.59 -0.72
N LEU A 315 -0.91 -22.14 -1.85
CA LEU A 315 0.32 -21.72 -2.52
C LEU A 315 0.29 -20.22 -2.82
N VAL A 316 -0.78 -19.74 -3.45
CA VAL A 316 -0.93 -18.30 -3.76
C VAL A 316 -0.91 -17.45 -2.49
N ALA A 317 -1.54 -17.91 -1.40
CA ALA A 317 -1.53 -17.19 -0.13
C ALA A 317 -0.13 -17.11 0.49
N ASP A 318 0.64 -18.19 0.43
CA ASP A 318 1.99 -18.27 1.00
C ASP A 318 2.99 -17.39 0.23
N VAL A 319 3.00 -17.52 -1.11
CA VAL A 319 3.84 -16.71 -2.01
C VAL A 319 3.56 -15.22 -1.84
N LEU A 320 2.28 -14.84 -1.78
CA LEU A 320 1.88 -13.45 -1.52
C LEU A 320 2.08 -13.04 -0.05
N GLY A 321 2.27 -13.97 0.88
CA GLY A 321 2.41 -13.65 2.29
C GLY A 321 1.15 -13.12 2.93
N HIS A 322 0.02 -13.77 2.66
CA HIS A 322 -1.27 -13.49 3.29
C HIS A 322 -1.44 -14.38 4.53
N LYS A 323 -1.58 -13.76 5.71
CA LYS A 323 -1.81 -14.48 6.98
C LYS A 323 -3.16 -15.21 7.02
N ASP A 324 -4.14 -14.72 6.24
CA ASP A 324 -5.48 -15.31 6.13
C ASP A 324 -5.79 -15.61 4.67
N VAL A 325 -6.01 -16.89 4.37
CA VAL A 325 -6.36 -17.43 3.05
C VAL A 325 -7.66 -16.80 2.51
N ASN A 326 -8.59 -16.37 3.36
CA ASN A 326 -9.80 -15.68 2.91
C ASN A 326 -9.50 -14.39 2.16
N THR A 327 -8.40 -13.71 2.48
CA THR A 327 -7.93 -12.54 1.73
C THR A 327 -7.60 -12.95 0.30
N THR A 328 -6.80 -14.01 0.14
CA THR A 328 -6.42 -14.58 -1.15
C THR A 328 -7.64 -15.04 -1.95
N ARG A 329 -8.58 -15.74 -1.29
CA ARG A 329 -9.81 -16.24 -1.91
C ARG A 329 -10.67 -15.10 -2.46
N LYS A 330 -10.90 -14.03 -1.68
CA LYS A 330 -11.69 -12.88 -2.11
C LYS A 330 -11.05 -12.17 -3.31
N HIS A 331 -9.72 -12.14 -3.37
CA HIS A 331 -9.01 -11.34 -4.35
C HIS A 331 -8.67 -12.06 -5.66
N TYR A 332 -8.37 -13.36 -5.61
CA TYR A 332 -7.82 -14.09 -6.77
C TYR A 332 -8.69 -15.29 -7.16
N ALA A 333 -9.45 -15.84 -6.22
CA ALA A 333 -10.38 -16.93 -6.47
C ALA A 333 -11.83 -16.47 -6.70
N ALA A 334 -12.07 -15.17 -6.84
CA ALA A 334 -13.36 -14.68 -7.30
C ALA A 334 -13.68 -15.37 -8.63
N MET A 335 -14.71 -16.23 -8.61
CA MET A 335 -15.03 -17.12 -9.73
C MET A 335 -15.17 -16.29 -11.01
N GLN A 336 -14.18 -16.40 -11.89
CA GLN A 336 -14.34 -15.93 -13.26
C GLN A 336 -15.53 -16.66 -13.87
N ASP A 337 -16.26 -15.98 -14.76
CA ASP A 337 -17.41 -16.55 -15.47
C ASP A 337 -17.06 -17.91 -16.13
N SER A 338 -15.81 -18.08 -16.57
CA SER A 338 -15.25 -19.33 -17.07
C SER A 338 -15.40 -20.50 -16.08
N ARG A 339 -15.11 -20.33 -14.78
CA ARG A 339 -15.30 -21.40 -13.78
C ARG A 339 -16.77 -21.68 -13.50
N ARG A 340 -17.64 -20.68 -13.55
CA ARG A 340 -19.10 -20.89 -13.45
C ARG A 340 -19.61 -21.73 -14.63
N ARG A 341 -19.08 -21.49 -15.83
CA ARG A 341 -19.37 -22.30 -17.02
C ARG A 341 -18.83 -23.74 -16.91
N VAL A 342 -17.67 -23.94 -16.27
CA VAL A 342 -17.15 -25.29 -15.99
C VAL A 342 -18.06 -26.03 -15.00
N ALA A 343 -18.52 -25.39 -13.92
CA ALA A 343 -19.42 -26.02 -12.95
C ALA A 343 -20.71 -26.56 -13.60
N ALA A 344 -21.24 -25.85 -14.61
CA ALA A 344 -22.40 -26.32 -15.38
C ALA A 344 -22.13 -27.58 -16.23
N LYS A 345 -20.85 -27.87 -16.56
CA LYS A 345 -20.44 -29.00 -17.40
C LYS A 345 -19.90 -30.20 -16.61
N VAL A 346 -19.56 -30.02 -15.33
CA VAL A 346 -18.93 -31.05 -14.50
C VAL A 346 -19.93 -32.10 -14.01
N ILE A 347 -21.19 -31.72 -13.83
CA ILE A 347 -22.24 -32.64 -13.36
C ILE A 347 -22.96 -33.20 -14.59
N SER A 348 -22.72 -34.47 -14.92
CA SER A 348 -23.56 -35.23 -15.85
C SER A 348 -24.68 -35.93 -15.08
N LEU A 349 -25.92 -35.79 -15.56
CA LEU A 349 -27.09 -36.43 -14.94
C LEU A 349 -27.29 -37.89 -15.38
N ARG A 350 -26.52 -38.36 -16.36
CA ARG A 350 -26.56 -39.73 -16.87
C ARG A 350 -25.13 -40.24 -17.07
N GLU A 351 -24.90 -41.52 -16.78
CA GLU A 351 -23.65 -42.18 -17.16
C GLU A 351 -23.54 -42.17 -18.68
N ASN A 352 -22.38 -41.76 -19.20
CA ASN A 352 -22.11 -41.92 -20.62
C ASN A 352 -22.18 -43.42 -20.95
N PRO A 353 -22.92 -43.83 -21.99
CA PRO A 353 -22.87 -45.21 -22.42
C PRO A 353 -21.41 -45.52 -22.75
N ILE A 354 -20.88 -46.54 -22.06
CA ILE A 354 -19.53 -47.06 -22.23
C ILE A 354 -19.34 -47.33 -23.72
N ASP A 355 -18.29 -46.74 -24.31
CA ASP A 355 -17.87 -47.02 -25.68
C ASP A 355 -17.60 -48.53 -25.82
N GLU A 356 -18.38 -49.23 -26.66
CA GLU A 356 -18.12 -50.60 -27.14
C GLU A 356 -17.09 -50.60 -28.27
#